data_AF-A0A956D5A0-F1
#
_entry.id   AF-A0A956D5A0-F1
#
_cell.length_a   1.000
_cell.length_b   1.000
_cell.length_c   1.000
_cell.angle_alpha   90.00
_cell.angle_beta   90.00
_cell.angle_gamma   90.00
#
_symmetry.space_group_name_H-M   'P 1'
#
loop_
_entity.id
_entity.type
_entity.pdbx_description
1 polymer ?
#
loop_
_entity_poly.entity_id
_entity_poly.type
_entity_poly.pdbx_seq_one_letter_code
_entity_poly.pdbx_strand_id
1 'polypeptide(L)'
;MTHEVAAEDEIAPGAVLQDRYRVDRRFAVGGMSVLYRGVDLQTGRDIAVKVLPSRLRTKRLAARFEREARMAIGVRHPNWVVTHDAGSLESGTPFLVMELLEGETVYDRLRYDGPFGLEPAIDILCAVLDG
;
A
#
# COMPACT_ATOMS: atom_id res chain seq x y z
N MET A 1 19.98 6.71 14.77
CA MET A 1 19.65 5.44 15.44
C MET A 1 18.76 4.65 14.49
N THR A 2 19.36 3.78 13.69
CA THR A 2 18.69 2.91 12.71
C THR A 2 17.85 1.91 13.48
N HIS A 3 16.53 2.12 13.51
CA HIS A 3 15.61 1.15 14.09
C HIS A 3 15.49 -0.04 13.14
N GLU A 4 16.23 -1.09 13.46
CA GLU A 4 16.12 -2.42 12.87
C GLU A 4 14.70 -2.94 13.12
N VAL A 5 13.92 -3.04 12.05
CA VAL A 5 12.52 -3.48 12.11
C VAL A 5 12.54 -5.00 12.29
N ALA A 6 12.04 -5.50 13.42
CA ALA A 6 11.97 -6.93 13.70
C ALA A 6 11.15 -7.72 12.66
N ALA A 7 11.61 -8.95 12.39
CA ALA A 7 11.39 -9.78 11.21
C ALA A 7 10.10 -10.63 11.16
N GLU A 8 9.16 -10.49 12.11
CA GLU A 8 8.04 -11.45 12.26
C GLU A 8 6.91 -11.28 11.21
N ASP A 9 6.81 -10.14 10.54
CA ASP A 9 5.81 -9.89 9.48
C ASP A 9 6.44 -9.50 8.14
N GLU A 10 7.74 -9.78 7.98
CA GLU A 10 8.44 -9.52 6.74
C GLU A 10 8.08 -10.62 5.73
N ILE A 11 7.51 -10.20 4.59
CA ILE A 11 7.25 -11.14 3.51
C ILE A 11 8.58 -11.38 2.79
N ALA A 12 9.04 -12.63 2.81
CA ALA A 12 10.25 -13.02 2.13
C ALA A 12 10.13 -12.76 0.61
N PRO A 13 11.18 -12.23 -0.03
CA PRO A 13 11.27 -12.19 -1.49
C PRO A 13 10.98 -13.56 -2.11
N GLY A 14 10.11 -13.59 -3.12
CA GLY A 14 9.65 -14.80 -3.80
C GLY A 14 8.45 -15.49 -3.14
N ALA A 15 7.99 -15.06 -1.96
CA ALA A 15 6.78 -15.61 -1.35
C ALA A 15 5.55 -15.37 -2.25
N VAL A 16 4.66 -16.36 -2.33
CA VAL A 16 3.44 -16.30 -3.13
C VAL A 16 2.23 -16.26 -2.19
N LEU A 17 1.45 -15.18 -2.28
CA LEU A 17 0.23 -15.00 -1.50
C LEU A 17 -0.97 -15.50 -2.32
N GLN A 18 -1.85 -16.27 -1.67
CA GLN A 18 -3.07 -16.82 -2.28
C GLN A 18 -2.81 -17.53 -3.64
N ASP A 19 -1.67 -18.21 -3.76
CA ASP A 19 -1.24 -18.90 -4.99
C ASP A 19 -1.24 -18.02 -6.26
N ARG A 20 -1.17 -16.69 -6.08
CA ARG A 20 -1.37 -15.72 -7.17
C ARG A 20 -0.40 -14.56 -7.13
N TYR A 21 -0.10 -14.00 -5.97
CA TYR A 21 0.66 -12.75 -5.87
C TYR A 21 2.07 -13.03 -5.38
N ARG A 22 3.05 -12.98 -6.27
CA ARG A 22 4.45 -13.11 -5.87
C ARG A 22 4.96 -11.78 -5.34
N VAL A 23 5.51 -11.78 -4.14
CA VAL A 23 6.16 -10.60 -3.55
C VAL A 23 7.63 -10.60 -3.92
N ASP A 24 8.14 -9.49 -4.45
CA ASP A 24 9.53 -9.40 -4.92
C ASP A 24 10.42 -8.68 -3.90
N ARG A 25 10.04 -7.47 -3.47
CA ARG A 25 10.82 -6.71 -2.48
C ARG A 25 9.98 -5.67 -1.76
N ARG A 26 10.38 -5.35 -0.53
CA ARG A 26 9.91 -4.15 0.17
C ARG A 26 10.41 -2.90 -0.56
N PHE A 27 9.56 -1.89 -0.73
CA PHE A 27 9.97 -0.62 -1.36
C PHE A 27 9.60 0.63 -0.57
N ALA A 28 8.65 0.57 0.36
CA ALA A 28 8.30 1.74 1.17
C ALA A 28 7.71 1.39 2.54
N VAL A 29 7.68 2.39 3.42
CA VAL A 29 6.96 2.37 4.70
C VAL A 29 5.99 3.54 4.70
N GLY A 30 4.69 3.23 4.65
CA GLY A 30 3.64 4.25 4.62
C GLY A 30 2.94 4.32 5.97
N GLY A 31 3.23 5.35 6.77
CA GLY A 31 2.58 5.59 8.07
C GLY A 31 2.65 4.38 9.02
N MET A 32 1.59 3.56 9.02
CA MET A 32 1.43 2.36 9.86
C MET A 32 1.62 1.04 9.09
N SER A 33 2.02 1.07 7.82
CA SER A 33 2.07 -0.11 6.95
C SER A 33 3.41 -0.22 6.23
N VAL A 34 3.72 -1.46 5.83
CA VAL A 34 4.86 -1.76 4.96
C VAL A 34 4.34 -2.07 3.57
N LEU A 35 5.00 -1.52 2.55
CA LEU A 35 4.65 -1.71 1.14
C LEU A 35 5.71 -2.56 0.44
N TYR A 36 5.24 -3.58 -0.27
CA TYR A 36 6.04 -4.47 -1.08
C TYR A 36 5.62 -4.37 -2.54
N ARG A 37 6.58 -4.46 -3.45
CA ARG A 37 6.34 -4.65 -4.89
C ARG A 37 6.23 -6.14 -5.15
N GLY A 38 5.36 -6.50 -6.07
CA GLY A 38 5.23 -7.87 -6.53
C GLY A 38 4.62 -7.95 -7.92
N VAL A 39 4.24 -9.15 -8.31
CA VAL A 39 3.57 -9.45 -9.57
C VAL A 39 2.36 -10.34 -9.33
N ASP A 40 1.24 -10.00 -9.96
CA ASP A 40 0.11 -10.92 -10.12
C ASP A 40 0.46 -11.97 -11.18
N LEU A 41 0.70 -13.21 -10.76
CA LEU A 41 1.15 -14.30 -11.62
C LEU A 41 0.11 -14.71 -12.67
N GLN A 42 -1.17 -14.38 -12.46
CA GLN A 42 -2.22 -14.67 -13.45
C GLN A 42 -2.23 -13.66 -14.59
N THR A 43 -1.96 -12.39 -14.30
CA THR A 43 -2.10 -11.30 -15.28
C THR A 43 -0.75 -10.74 -15.76
N GLY A 44 0.35 -11.08 -15.07
CA GLY A 44 1.68 -10.54 -15.32
C GLY A 44 1.87 -9.08 -14.88
N ARG A 45 0.90 -8.49 -14.18
CA ARG A 45 0.93 -7.07 -13.79
C ARG A 45 1.75 -6.85 -12.54
N ASP A 46 2.50 -5.75 -12.54
CA ASP A 46 3.11 -5.20 -11.33
C ASP A 46 2.03 -4.78 -10.32
N ILE A 47 2.27 -5.09 -9.05
CA ILE A 47 1.36 -4.79 -7.95
C ILE A 47 2.11 -4.20 -6.75
N ALA A 48 1.38 -3.50 -5.90
CA ALA A 48 1.79 -3.18 -4.55
C ALA A 48 1.01 -4.03 -3.53
N VAL A 49 1.72 -4.54 -2.52
CA VAL A 49 1.15 -5.27 -1.38
C VAL A 49 1.37 -4.45 -0.12
N LYS A 50 0.29 -4.04 0.53
CA LYS A 50 0.32 -3.33 1.80
C LYS A 50 0.03 -4.26 2.95
N VAL A 51 0.93 -4.32 3.91
CA VAL A 51 0.85 -5.15 5.10
C VAL A 51 0.73 -4.27 6.33
N LEU A 52 -0.10 -4.66 7.30
CA LEU A 52 -0.19 -4.04 8.62
C LEU A 52 0.59 -4.89 9.66
N PRO A 53 1.84 -4.53 10.03
CA PRO A 53 2.65 -5.34 10.92
C PRO A 53 1.98 -5.58 12.27
N SER A 54 2.15 -6.79 12.81
CA SER A 54 1.67 -7.26 14.11
C SER A 54 1.99 -6.30 15.26
N ARG A 55 3.18 -5.70 15.26
CA ARG A 55 3.60 -4.72 16.29
C ARG A 55 2.75 -3.43 16.32
N LEU A 56 2.11 -3.08 15.20
CA LEU A 56 1.21 -1.92 15.08
C LEU A 56 -0.26 -2.35 15.14
N ARG A 57 -0.53 -3.66 15.17
CA ARG A 57 -1.87 -4.23 15.09
C ARG A 57 -2.57 -4.15 16.44
N THR A 58 -3.38 -3.12 16.62
CA THR A 58 -4.46 -3.15 17.62
C THR A 58 -5.72 -3.75 17.01
N LYS A 59 -6.61 -4.34 17.82
CA LYS A 59 -7.91 -4.86 17.34
C LYS A 59 -8.69 -3.80 16.54
N ARG A 60 -8.60 -2.53 16.95
CA ARG A 60 -9.21 -1.39 16.27
C ARG A 60 -8.58 -1.12 14.90
N LEU A 61 -7.25 -1.19 14.79
CA LEU A 61 -6.54 -0.98 13.53
C LEU A 61 -6.78 -2.12 12.54
N ALA A 62 -6.77 -3.37 13.00
CA ALA A 62 -7.09 -4.53 12.16
C ALA A 62 -8.51 -4.41 11.57
N ALA A 63 -9.51 -4.16 12.42
CA ALA A 63 -10.89 -3.99 11.99
C ALA A 63 -11.08 -2.79 11.04
N ARG A 64 -10.29 -1.72 11.22
CA ARG A 64 -10.28 -0.57 10.30
C ARG A 64 -9.66 -0.96 8.95
N PHE A 65 -8.52 -1.63 8.96
CA PHE A 65 -7.82 -2.07 7.75
C PHE A 65 -8.70 -2.99 6.91
N GLU A 66 -9.31 -4.01 7.50
CA GLU A 66 -10.21 -4.93 6.80
C GLU A 66 -11.45 -4.23 6.24
N ARG A 67 -12.00 -3.26 6.98
CA ARG A 67 -13.15 -2.48 6.52
C ARG A 67 -12.78 -1.60 5.33
N GLU A 68 -11.67 -0.87 5.44
CA GLU A 68 -11.16 -0.01 4.36
C GLU A 68 -10.82 -0.84 3.12
N ALA A 69 -10.17 -1.99 3.29
CA ALA A 69 -9.88 -2.93 2.22
C ALA A 69 -11.15 -3.37 1.48
N ARG A 70 -12.18 -3.81 2.20
CA ARG A 70 -13.47 -4.21 1.60
C ARG A 70 -14.17 -3.07 0.87
N MET A 71 -14.12 -1.85 1.42
CA MET A 71 -14.72 -0.69 0.78
C MET A 71 -13.96 -0.32 -0.52
N ALA A 72 -12.64 -0.49 -0.55
CA ALA A 72 -11.81 -0.07 -1.67
C ALA A 72 -11.86 -1.01 -2.90
N ILE A 73 -12.15 -2.30 -2.73
CA ILE A 73 -12.19 -3.29 -3.84
C ILE A 73 -13.22 -2.92 -4.94
N GLY A 74 -14.29 -2.19 -4.57
CA GLY A 74 -15.33 -1.76 -5.50
C GLY A 74 -15.12 -0.40 -6.15
N VAL A 75 -14.17 0.40 -5.67
CA VAL A 75 -13.98 1.78 -6.13
C VAL A 75 -13.08 1.80 -7.36
N ARG A 76 -13.57 2.44 -8.42
CA ARG A 76 -12.81 2.67 -9.66
C ARG A 76 -12.96 4.13 -10.05
N HIS A 77 -11.90 4.89 -9.83
CA HIS A 77 -11.82 6.31 -10.17
C HIS A 77 -10.36 6.65 -10.53
N PRO A 78 -10.09 7.51 -11.53
CA PRO A 78 -8.73 7.86 -11.94
C PRO A 78 -7.86 8.43 -10.81
N ASN A 79 -8.47 9.09 -9.82
CA ASN A 79 -7.76 9.66 -8.66
C ASN A 79 -7.80 8.75 -7.41
N TRP A 80 -8.18 7.48 -7.58
CA TRP A 80 -8.26 6.51 -6.50
C TRP A 80 -7.41 5.28 -6.79
N VAL A 81 -6.65 4.83 -5.79
CA VAL A 81 -5.83 3.62 -5.91
C VAL A 81 -6.71 2.39 -6.08
N VAL A 82 -6.60 1.75 -7.23
CA VAL A 82 -7.32 0.52 -7.54
C VAL A 82 -6.83 -0.59 -6.60
N THR A 83 -7.77 -1.09 -5.80
CA THR A 83 -7.54 -2.25 -4.95
C THR A 83 -7.97 -3.50 -5.72
N HIS A 84 -7.06 -4.47 -5.85
CA HIS A 84 -7.31 -5.71 -6.58
C HIS A 84 -7.87 -6.81 -5.68
N ASP A 85 -7.32 -6.95 -4.48
CA ASP A 85 -7.69 -8.04 -3.56
C ASP A 85 -7.26 -7.73 -2.12
N ALA A 86 -7.78 -8.50 -1.16
CA ALA A 86 -7.38 -8.45 0.24
C ALA A 86 -7.36 -9.85 0.85
N GLY A 87 -6.45 -10.07 1.81
CA GLY A 87 -6.32 -11.37 2.46
C GLY A 87 -5.54 -11.28 3.77
N SER A 88 -5.15 -12.45 4.27
CA SER A 88 -4.30 -12.60 5.46
C SER A 88 -3.18 -13.59 5.17
N LEU A 89 -1.98 -13.28 5.67
CA LEU A 89 -0.87 -14.22 5.71
C LEU A 89 -1.19 -15.38 6.64
N GLU A 90 -0.41 -16.47 6.58
CA GLU A 90 -0.55 -17.60 7.51
C GLU A 90 -0.42 -17.19 8.98
N SER A 91 0.37 -16.14 9.26
CA SER A 91 0.50 -15.53 10.59
C SER A 91 -0.76 -14.77 11.06
N GLY A 92 -1.79 -14.67 10.21
CA GLY A 92 -2.99 -13.86 10.46
C GLY A 92 -2.79 -12.36 10.19
N THR A 93 -1.62 -11.96 9.68
CA THR A 93 -1.34 -10.56 9.35
C THR A 93 -2.09 -10.16 8.07
N PRO A 94 -2.97 -9.14 8.10
CA PRO A 94 -3.76 -8.77 6.95
C PRO A 94 -2.91 -8.05 5.89
N PHE A 95 -3.24 -8.28 4.63
CA PHE A 95 -2.64 -7.61 3.48
C PHE A 95 -3.67 -7.12 2.47
N LEU A 96 -3.28 -6.11 1.69
CA LEU A 96 -4.06 -5.54 0.59
C LEU A 96 -3.22 -5.57 -0.68
N VAL A 97 -3.77 -6.08 -1.76
CA VAL A 97 -3.19 -6.05 -3.10
C VAL A 97 -3.79 -4.87 -3.87
N MET A 98 -2.95 -3.99 -4.39
CA MET A 98 -3.36 -2.80 -5.13
C MET A 98 -2.48 -2.58 -6.35
N GLU A 99 -2.89 -1.66 -7.22
CA GLU A 99 -2.05 -1.23 -8.32
C GLU A 99 -0.72 -0.65 -7.80
N LEU A 100 0.36 -0.88 -8.55
CA LEU A 100 1.63 -0.24 -8.26
C LEU A 100 1.61 1.17 -8.87
N LEU A 101 1.60 2.20 -8.03
CA LEU A 101 1.79 3.57 -8.48
C LEU A 101 3.27 3.87 -8.70
N GLU A 102 3.56 4.52 -9.82
CA GLU A 102 4.87 5.06 -10.13
C GLU A 102 4.93 6.56 -9.84
N GLY A 103 6.12 7.06 -9.52
CA GLY A 103 6.36 8.46 -9.18
C GLY A 103 6.62 8.70 -7.70
N GLU A 104 6.33 9.91 -7.25
CA GLU A 104 6.63 10.40 -5.90
C GLU A 104 5.35 10.78 -5.17
N THR A 105 5.36 10.72 -3.84
CA THR A 105 4.22 11.19 -3.06
C THR A 105 4.21 12.71 -2.99
N VAL A 106 3.01 13.30 -2.89
CA VAL A 106 2.84 14.73 -2.58
C VAL A 106 3.61 15.12 -1.32
N TYR A 107 3.68 14.22 -0.33
CA TYR A 107 4.44 14.41 0.91
C TYR A 107 5.95 14.54 0.63
N ASP A 108 6.53 13.63 -0.15
CA ASP A 108 7.96 13.66 -0.46
C ASP A 108 8.30 14.94 -1.21
N ARG A 109 7.50 15.29 -2.21
CA ARG A 109 7.69 16.53 -2.97
C ARG A 109 7.61 17.79 -2.10
N LEU A 110 6.62 17.88 -1.20
CA LEU A 110 6.56 18.97 -0.22
C LEU A 110 7.78 19.02 0.69
N ARG A 111 8.27 17.86 1.10
CA ARG A 111 9.39 17.73 2.03
C ARG A 111 10.72 18.10 1.39
N TYR A 112 10.93 17.72 0.13
CA TYR A 112 12.22 17.86 -0.55
C TYR A 112 12.30 19.13 -1.42
N ASP A 113 11.20 19.50 -2.08
CA ASP A 113 11.18 20.64 -3.01
C ASP A 113 10.54 21.90 -2.40
N GLY A 114 9.84 21.74 -1.26
CA GLY A 114 9.09 22.80 -0.60
C GLY A 114 7.64 22.94 -1.10
N PRO A 115 6.94 24.02 -0.70
CA PRO A 115 5.54 24.22 -1.06
C PRO A 115 5.33 24.29 -2.58
N PHE A 116 4.22 23.70 -3.06
CA PHE A 116 3.81 23.86 -4.45
C PHE A 116 3.45 25.31 -4.76
N GLY A 117 3.69 25.71 -6.01
CA GLY A 117 3.04 26.89 -6.57
C GLY A 117 1.51 26.72 -6.61
N LEU A 118 0.79 27.84 -6.73
CA LEU A 118 -0.67 27.86 -6.64
C LEU A 118 -1.35 26.91 -7.63
N GLU A 119 -0.92 26.91 -8.89
CA GLU A 119 -1.50 26.07 -9.96
C GLU A 119 -1.37 24.57 -9.64
N PRO A 120 -0.17 23.98 -9.44
CA PRO A 120 -0.05 22.58 -9.06
C PRO A 120 -0.79 22.22 -7.76
N ALA A 121 -0.86 23.14 -6.80
CA ALA A 121 -1.60 22.90 -5.56
C ALA A 121 -3.11 22.76 -5.81
N ILE A 122 -3.68 23.60 -6.70
CA ILE A 122 -5.08 23.51 -7.11
C ILE A 122 -5.33 22.21 -7.85
N ASP A 123 -4.46 21.82 -8.79
CA ASP A 123 -4.63 20.58 -9.56
C ASP A 123 -4.65 19.35 -8.64
N ILE A 124 -3.71 19.28 -7.69
CA ILE A 124 -3.67 18.21 -6.67
C ILE A 124 -4.95 18.22 -5.83
N LEU A 125 -5.40 19.39 -5.37
CA LEU A 125 -6.61 19.49 -4.55
C LEU A 125 -7.85 19.08 -5.33
N CYS A 126 -8.00 19.51 -6.59
CA CYS A 126 -9.08 19.10 -7.46
C CYS A 126 -9.09 17.58 -7.67
N ALA A 127 -7.92 16.97 -7.91
CA ALA A 127 -7.82 15.53 -8.04
C ALA A 127 -8.26 14.78 -6.77
N VAL A 128 -7.87 15.30 -5.59
CA VAL A 128 -8.27 14.73 -4.29
C VAL A 128 -9.77 14.88 -4.03
N LEU A 129 -10.40 15.98 -4.45
CA LEU A 129 -11.83 16.23 -4.25
C LEU A 129 -12.73 15.46 -5.22
N ASP A 130 -12.22 15.14 -6.40
CA ASP A 130 -12.93 14.38 -7.44
C ASP A 130 -12.95 12.87 -7.16
N GLY A 131 -11.96 12.36 -6.40
CA GLY A 131 -11.86 10.95 -5.98
C GLY A 131 -12.72 10.56 -4.80
#